data_AF-A0A3B9D0F8-F1
#
_entry.id   AF-A0A3B9D0F8-F1
#
_cell.length_a   1.000
_cell.length_b   1.000
_cell.length_c   1.000
_cell.angle_alpha   90.00
_cell.angle_beta   90.00
_cell.angle_gamma   90.00
#
_symmetry.space_group_name_H-M   'P 1'
#
loop_
_entity.id
_entity.type
_entity.pdbx_description
1 polymer ?
#
loop_
_entity_poly.entity_id
_entity_poly.type
_entity_poly.pdbx_seq_one_letter_code
_entity_poly.pdbx_strand_id
1 'polypeptide(L)'
;FGDDVLGGSFRAHHGNWHADSTRGIIVKGAEEHPILRGVDDVWGPSDVYRNHPIGEGLPDGCTALMLGQPLLGRLPGDQPNPKKEPLPVAWTKTWTGNSRKTARVFHVTMGSGRDFQSEGLRRMTVNSAYWCLDMEEQIAADCNVRTVGVYNPLASGFNYSKLGVKPQKPDAYK
;
A
#
# COMPACT_ATOMS: atom_id res chain seq x y z
N PHE A 1 6.24 -13.31 -12.18
CA PHE A 1 6.59 -11.94 -11.70
C PHE A 1 5.99 -11.66 -10.33
N GLY A 2 4.65 -11.55 -10.19
CA GLY A 2 4.03 -11.22 -8.89
C GLY A 2 4.43 -12.18 -7.76
N ASP A 3 4.10 -13.47 -7.90
CA ASP A 3 4.44 -14.45 -6.85
C ASP A 3 5.97 -14.68 -6.74
N ASP A 4 6.69 -14.75 -7.87
CA ASP A 4 8.13 -15.04 -7.87
C ASP A 4 8.99 -13.90 -7.29
N VAL A 5 8.77 -12.67 -7.77
CA VAL A 5 9.61 -11.50 -7.47
C VAL A 5 9.09 -10.78 -6.24
N LEU A 6 7.78 -10.52 -6.19
CA LEU A 6 7.16 -9.72 -5.13
C LEU A 6 6.71 -10.58 -3.96
N GLY A 7 6.52 -11.90 -4.14
CA GLY A 7 5.92 -12.75 -3.12
C GLY A 7 4.39 -12.68 -3.08
N GLY A 8 3.77 -12.09 -4.09
CA GLY A 8 2.31 -12.07 -4.22
C GLY A 8 1.82 -11.26 -5.42
N SER A 9 0.64 -11.61 -5.91
CA SER A 9 -0.06 -10.92 -7.00
C SER A 9 -1.45 -10.51 -6.54
N PHE A 10 -2.04 -9.46 -7.12
CA PHE A 10 -3.40 -9.06 -6.78
C PHE A 10 -4.38 -10.21 -7.06
N ARG A 11 -5.16 -10.60 -6.05
CA ARG A 11 -6.18 -11.66 -6.17
C ARG A 11 -7.59 -11.16 -5.89
N ALA A 12 -7.75 -10.25 -4.93
CA ALA A 12 -9.06 -9.68 -4.58
C ALA A 12 -8.93 -8.41 -3.73
N HIS A 13 -10.01 -7.63 -3.70
CA HIS A 13 -10.24 -6.64 -2.63
C HIS A 13 -10.64 -7.36 -1.33
N HIS A 14 -10.16 -6.87 -0.20
CA HIS A 14 -10.45 -7.40 1.13
C HIS A 14 -11.23 -6.39 1.97
N GLY A 15 -12.56 -6.52 1.96
CA GLY A 15 -13.47 -5.55 2.56
C GLY A 15 -14.65 -5.27 1.64
N ASN A 16 -15.40 -4.21 1.92
CA ASN A 16 -16.41 -3.69 1.01
C ASN A 16 -15.71 -2.88 -0.09
N TRP A 17 -15.64 -3.44 -1.30
CA TRP A 17 -14.99 -2.80 -2.43
C TRP A 17 -15.52 -1.40 -2.67
N HIS A 18 -14.60 -0.43 -2.86
CA HIS A 18 -14.92 0.98 -3.06
C HIS A 18 -15.64 1.69 -1.90
N ALA A 19 -15.81 1.04 -0.75
CA ALA A 19 -16.48 1.60 0.42
C ALA A 19 -15.60 1.61 1.67
N ASP A 20 -14.74 0.61 1.82
CA ASP A 20 -13.78 0.56 2.92
C ASP A 20 -12.50 1.37 2.58
N SER A 21 -11.66 1.60 3.60
CA SER A 21 -10.32 2.19 3.51
C SER A 21 -9.29 1.34 4.26
N THR A 22 -8.00 1.68 4.14
CA THR A 22 -6.90 0.92 4.73
C THR A 22 -6.26 1.69 5.88
N ARG A 23 -6.25 1.09 7.08
CA ARG A 23 -5.43 1.51 8.20
C ARG A 23 -4.21 0.61 8.33
N GLY A 24 -3.01 1.18 8.24
CA GLY A 24 -1.75 0.47 8.45
C GLY A 24 -1.53 0.13 9.92
N ILE A 25 -1.06 -1.08 10.18
CA ILE A 25 -0.69 -1.60 11.50
C ILE A 25 0.69 -2.24 11.37
N ILE A 26 1.68 -1.76 12.11
CA ILE A 26 3.02 -2.36 12.12
C ILE A 26 2.92 -3.79 12.68
N VAL A 27 3.54 -4.73 11.98
CA VAL A 27 3.63 -6.12 12.44
C VAL A 27 4.49 -6.17 13.71
N LYS A 28 4.00 -6.85 14.74
CA LYS A 28 4.73 -7.04 15.99
C LYS A 28 6.11 -7.68 15.72
N GLY A 29 7.18 -7.03 16.18
CA GLY A 29 8.56 -7.45 15.96
C GLY A 29 9.24 -6.82 14.73
N ALA A 30 8.50 -6.08 13.89
CA ALA A 30 9.04 -5.37 12.73
C ALA A 30 9.38 -3.90 13.03
N GLU A 31 9.11 -3.39 14.23
CA GLU A 31 9.19 -1.96 14.61
C GLU A 31 10.58 -1.37 14.34
N GLU A 32 11.64 -2.17 14.54
CA GLU A 32 13.03 -1.77 14.34
C GLU A 32 13.51 -1.89 12.89
N HIS A 33 12.67 -2.38 11.97
CA HIS A 33 13.05 -2.52 10.57
C HIS A 33 13.33 -1.12 9.96
N PRO A 34 14.45 -0.89 9.24
CA PRO A 34 14.83 0.43 8.73
C PRO A 34 13.73 1.13 7.92
N ILE A 35 12.98 0.37 7.12
CA ILE A 35 11.83 0.87 6.36
C ILE A 35 10.77 1.56 7.24
N LEU A 36 10.56 1.07 8.47
CA LEU A 36 9.53 1.56 9.39
C LEU A 36 10.03 2.67 10.32
N ARG A 37 11.30 3.08 10.22
CA ARG A 37 11.87 4.14 11.07
C ARG A 37 11.10 5.46 10.90
N GLY A 38 10.48 5.92 11.98
CA GLY A 38 9.66 7.14 12.02
C GLY A 38 8.32 7.02 11.31
N VAL A 39 7.93 5.83 10.84
CA VAL A 39 6.65 5.60 10.15
C VAL A 39 5.54 5.45 11.18
N ASP A 40 4.60 6.39 11.18
CA ASP A 40 3.38 6.39 11.97
C ASP A 40 2.17 6.75 11.11
N ASP A 41 0.96 6.57 11.65
CA ASP A 41 -0.32 7.00 11.04
C ASP A 41 -0.47 6.73 9.53
N VAL A 42 -0.16 5.49 9.11
CA VAL A 42 -0.39 5.07 7.72
C VAL A 42 -1.87 4.82 7.49
N TRP A 43 -2.47 5.60 6.60
CA TRP A 43 -3.85 5.42 6.16
C TRP A 43 -4.06 5.92 4.74
N GLY A 44 -4.94 5.25 4.01
CA GLY A 44 -5.34 5.66 2.67
C GLY A 44 -6.75 5.19 2.34
N PRO A 45 -7.48 5.93 1.47
CA PRO A 45 -8.82 5.55 1.06
C PRO A 45 -8.86 4.36 0.08
N SER A 46 -7.72 3.76 -0.27
CA SER A 46 -7.66 2.51 -1.03
C SER A 46 -8.16 1.32 -0.21
N ASP A 47 -8.74 0.34 -0.90
CA ASP A 47 -9.09 -0.95 -0.30
C ASP A 47 -7.82 -1.75 0.05
N VAL A 48 -7.91 -2.62 1.05
CA VAL A 48 -6.87 -3.62 1.32
C VAL A 48 -6.91 -4.67 0.20
N TYR A 49 -5.75 -5.02 -0.35
CA TYR A 49 -5.65 -6.08 -1.36
C TYR A 49 -5.21 -7.39 -0.73
N ARG A 50 -5.86 -8.48 -1.13
CA ARG A 50 -5.39 -9.84 -0.86
C ARG A 50 -4.42 -10.23 -1.96
N ASN A 51 -3.19 -10.56 -1.57
CA ASN A 51 -2.11 -10.91 -2.49
C ASN A 51 -1.61 -12.36 -2.39
N HIS A 52 -2.24 -13.16 -1.52
CA HIS A 52 -1.94 -14.57 -1.29
C HIS A 52 -3.26 -15.39 -1.27
N PRO A 53 -3.21 -16.74 -1.38
CA PRO A 53 -4.41 -17.57 -1.29
C PRO A 53 -5.20 -17.34 0.01
N ILE A 54 -6.51 -17.58 -0.03
CA ILE A 54 -7.37 -17.54 1.16
C ILE A 54 -6.98 -18.69 2.09
N GLY A 55 -6.83 -18.41 3.38
CA GLY A 55 -6.42 -19.40 4.39
C GLY A 55 -4.91 -19.58 4.49
N GLU A 56 -4.14 -18.92 3.63
CA GLU A 56 -2.67 -18.93 3.65
C GLU A 56 -2.12 -17.54 4.02
N GLY A 57 -0.80 -17.45 4.21
CA GLY A 57 -0.08 -16.19 4.41
C GLY A 57 0.76 -15.81 3.19
N LEU A 58 1.63 -14.80 3.35
CA LEU A 58 2.71 -14.58 2.39
C LEU A 58 3.58 -15.85 2.28
N PRO A 59 4.12 -16.16 1.10
CA PRO A 59 4.98 -17.33 0.91
C PRO A 59 6.31 -17.16 1.64
N ASP A 60 7.03 -18.27 1.81
CA ASP A 60 8.35 -18.30 2.42
C ASP A 60 9.32 -17.29 1.78
N GLY A 61 10.19 -16.73 2.62
CA GLY A 61 11.14 -15.68 2.23
C GLY A 61 10.54 -14.27 2.16
N CYS A 62 9.24 -14.12 2.41
CA CYS A 62 8.64 -12.81 2.64
C CYS A 62 8.63 -12.44 4.13
N THR A 63 8.91 -11.18 4.45
CA THR A 63 8.78 -10.64 5.81
C THR A 63 7.77 -9.52 5.81
N ALA A 64 6.60 -9.77 6.40
CA ALA A 64 5.56 -8.75 6.57
C ALA A 64 6.04 -7.65 7.52
N LEU A 65 5.90 -6.40 7.09
CA LEU A 65 6.24 -5.22 7.89
C LEU A 65 4.99 -4.48 8.37
N MET A 66 3.96 -4.42 7.52
CA MET A 66 2.71 -3.74 7.82
C MET A 66 1.50 -4.56 7.36
N LEU A 67 0.51 -4.65 8.23
CA LEU A 67 -0.83 -5.14 7.92
C LEU A 67 -1.76 -3.96 7.61
N GLY A 68 -2.74 -4.17 6.73
CA GLY A 68 -3.82 -3.25 6.46
C GLY A 68 -5.11 -3.78 7.07
N GLN A 69 -5.66 -3.05 8.04
CA GLN A 69 -6.99 -3.27 8.57
C GLN A 69 -8.00 -2.50 7.72
N PRO A 70 -9.00 -3.17 7.11
CA PRO A 70 -10.12 -2.47 6.49
C PRO A 70 -10.90 -1.66 7.53
N LEU A 71 -11.23 -0.41 7.22
CA LEU A 71 -12.16 0.43 7.99
C LEU A 71 -13.51 0.54 7.26
N LEU A 72 -14.61 0.62 8.01
CA LEU A 72 -15.97 0.81 7.49
C LEU A 72 -16.21 2.27 7.07
N GLY A 73 -15.62 2.64 5.93
CA GLY A 73 -15.70 3.97 5.36
C GLY A 73 -14.36 4.46 4.85
N ARG A 74 -14.31 5.73 4.44
CA ARG A 74 -13.16 6.36 3.77
C ARG A 74 -12.64 7.59 4.48
N LEU A 75 -12.81 7.63 5.80
CA LEU A 75 -12.22 8.62 6.68
C LEU A 75 -11.22 7.94 7.65
N PRO A 76 -10.16 8.65 8.06
CA PRO A 76 -9.16 8.09 8.98
C PRO A 76 -9.75 7.57 10.30
N GLY A 77 -10.80 8.23 10.82
CA GLY A 77 -11.43 7.88 12.10
C GLY A 77 -12.52 6.80 12.01
N ASP A 78 -12.77 6.23 10.83
CA ASP A 78 -13.80 5.20 10.67
C ASP A 78 -13.43 3.93 11.44
N GLN A 79 -14.44 3.21 11.92
CA GLN A 79 -14.23 2.03 12.75
C GLN A 79 -13.67 0.87 11.92
N PRO A 80 -12.79 0.02 12.49
CA PRO A 80 -12.36 -1.22 11.84
C PRO A 80 -13.55 -2.08 11.40
N ASN A 81 -13.45 -2.72 10.24
CA ASN A 81 -14.42 -3.70 9.78
C ASN A 81 -14.28 -4.99 10.60
N PRO A 82 -15.22 -5.32 11.50
CA PRO A 82 -15.07 -6.45 12.42
C PRO A 82 -15.18 -7.81 11.72
N LYS A 83 -15.60 -7.83 10.44
CA LYS A 83 -15.74 -9.05 9.63
C LYS A 83 -14.48 -9.38 8.84
N LYS A 84 -13.42 -8.57 8.97
CA LYS A 84 -12.22 -8.65 8.13
C LYS A 84 -10.98 -8.58 9.01
N GLU A 85 -10.15 -9.60 8.88
CA GLU A 85 -8.82 -9.63 9.48
C GLU A 85 -7.88 -8.64 8.77
N PRO A 86 -6.89 -8.07 9.45
CA PRO A 86 -5.81 -7.36 8.77
C PRO A 86 -5.03 -8.31 7.85
N LEU A 87 -4.69 -7.84 6.64
CA LEU A 87 -3.83 -8.58 5.70
C LEU A 87 -2.52 -7.84 5.45
N PRO A 88 -1.41 -8.51 5.11
CA PRO A 88 -0.17 -7.83 4.74
C PRO A 88 -0.38 -6.83 3.59
N VAL A 89 0.02 -5.58 3.81
CA VAL A 89 0.00 -4.50 2.80
C VAL A 89 1.39 -3.97 2.49
N ALA A 90 2.39 -4.24 3.32
CA ALA A 90 3.80 -3.97 3.03
C ALA A 90 4.70 -5.10 3.54
N TRP A 91 5.63 -5.57 2.72
CA TRP A 91 6.57 -6.64 3.07
C TRP A 91 7.86 -6.56 2.24
N THR A 92 8.89 -7.25 2.72
CA THR A 92 10.15 -7.43 2.01
C THR A 92 10.34 -8.87 1.54
N LYS A 93 11.16 -9.04 0.50
CA LYS A 93 11.62 -10.34 -0.02
C LYS A 93 13.00 -10.15 -0.67
N THR A 94 13.77 -11.22 -0.81
CA THR A 94 14.92 -11.24 -1.72
C THR A 94 14.61 -12.01 -3.00
N TRP A 95 15.10 -11.55 -4.14
CA TRP A 95 14.93 -12.24 -5.41
C TRP A 95 16.26 -12.35 -6.17
N THR A 96 16.58 -13.55 -6.65
CA THR A 96 17.78 -13.81 -7.46
C THR A 96 17.36 -14.14 -8.88
N GLY A 97 17.68 -13.24 -9.80
CA GLY A 97 17.36 -13.41 -11.22
C GLY A 97 18.42 -14.18 -12.02
N ASN A 98 18.29 -14.14 -13.34
CA ASN A 98 19.21 -14.77 -14.30
C ASN A 98 20.65 -14.24 -14.23
N SER A 99 20.85 -13.00 -13.77
CA SER A 99 22.18 -12.42 -13.53
C SER A 99 22.88 -12.99 -12.30
N ARG A 100 22.21 -13.85 -11.52
CA ARG A 100 22.68 -14.45 -10.26
C ARG A 100 23.03 -13.41 -9.18
N LYS A 101 22.59 -12.16 -9.35
CA LYS A 101 22.65 -11.14 -8.30
C LYS A 101 21.35 -11.17 -7.52
N THR A 102 21.47 -11.26 -6.20
CA THR A 102 20.33 -11.16 -5.28
C THR A 102 19.96 -9.69 -5.10
N ALA A 103 18.70 -9.37 -5.33
CA ALA A 103 18.12 -8.05 -5.12
C ALA A 103 17.23 -8.05 -3.87
N ARG A 104 17.20 -6.90 -3.20
CA ARG A 104 16.21 -6.57 -2.17
C ARG A 104 14.93 -6.09 -2.85
N VAL A 105 13.79 -6.61 -2.40
CA VAL A 105 12.48 -6.25 -2.92
C VAL A 105 11.64 -5.76 -1.74
N PHE A 106 11.06 -4.57 -1.88
CA PHE A 106 10.00 -4.09 -1.02
C PHE A 106 8.72 -3.99 -1.86
N HIS A 107 7.63 -4.54 -1.34
CA HIS A 107 6.32 -4.48 -1.99
C HIS A 107 5.33 -3.81 -1.05
N VAL A 108 4.55 -2.87 -1.57
CA VAL A 108 3.43 -2.21 -0.88
C VAL A 108 2.21 -2.18 -1.81
N THR A 109 1.02 -2.50 -1.28
CA THR A 109 -0.22 -2.56 -2.07
C THR A 109 -1.00 -1.24 -2.06
N MET A 110 -0.73 -0.37 -1.09
CA MET A 110 -1.17 1.02 -1.09
C MET A 110 -0.39 1.82 -2.15
N GLY A 111 -1.05 2.78 -2.79
CA GLY A 111 -0.41 3.54 -3.87
C GLY A 111 -1.36 4.34 -4.77
N SER A 112 -2.62 4.49 -4.38
CA SER A 112 -3.49 5.48 -4.99
C SER A 112 -2.92 6.88 -4.71
N GLY A 113 -3.16 7.85 -5.60
CA GLY A 113 -2.70 9.22 -5.37
C GLY A 113 -3.16 9.76 -4.01
N ARG A 114 -4.38 9.44 -3.58
CA ARG A 114 -4.88 9.87 -2.27
C ARG A 114 -4.22 9.17 -1.09
N ASP A 115 -3.70 7.97 -1.25
CA ASP A 115 -2.97 7.28 -0.17
C ASP A 115 -1.71 8.07 0.19
N PHE A 116 -1.03 8.68 -0.80
CA PHE A 116 0.15 9.51 -0.59
C PHE A 116 -0.16 10.86 0.10
N GLN A 117 -1.41 11.15 0.45
CA GLN A 117 -1.71 12.22 1.40
C GLN A 117 -1.19 11.84 2.81
N SER A 118 -1.14 10.55 3.15
CA SER A 118 -0.51 10.07 4.39
C SER A 118 0.98 10.37 4.38
N GLU A 119 1.46 11.04 5.44
CA GLU A 119 2.87 11.27 5.66
C GLU A 119 3.61 9.96 5.95
N GLY A 120 3.03 9.08 6.78
CA GLY A 120 3.56 7.76 7.08
C GLY A 120 3.80 6.91 5.83
N LEU A 121 2.86 6.89 4.88
CA LEU A 121 3.04 6.14 3.63
C LEU A 121 4.17 6.73 2.78
N ARG A 122 4.26 8.07 2.68
CA ARG A 122 5.35 8.75 1.98
C ARG A 122 6.70 8.41 2.62
N ARG A 123 6.76 8.45 3.95
CA ARG A 123 7.95 8.09 4.73
C ARG A 123 8.38 6.65 4.50
N MET A 124 7.46 5.70 4.62
CA MET A 124 7.73 4.29 4.34
C MET A 124 8.25 4.07 2.91
N THR A 125 7.69 4.80 1.94
CA THR A 125 8.10 4.73 0.53
C THR A 125 9.51 5.30 0.30
N VAL A 126 9.85 6.40 0.95
CA VAL A 126 11.21 6.97 0.88
C VAL A 126 12.22 6.04 1.57
N ASN A 127 11.91 5.58 2.79
CA ASN A 127 12.76 4.68 3.56
C ASN A 127 13.02 3.36 2.80
N SER A 128 12.01 2.83 2.10
CA SER A 128 12.18 1.60 1.32
C SER A 128 13.10 1.79 0.12
N ALA A 129 13.11 2.97 -0.51
CA ALA A 129 14.08 3.27 -1.56
C ALA A 129 15.52 3.26 -1.03
N TYR A 130 15.79 3.89 0.11
CA TYR A 130 17.11 3.83 0.77
C TYR A 130 17.49 2.40 1.15
N TRP A 131 16.56 1.64 1.72
CA TRP A 131 16.80 0.25 2.13
C TRP A 131 17.09 -0.68 0.93
N CYS A 132 16.41 -0.49 -0.21
CA CYS A 132 16.68 -1.24 -1.44
C CYS A 132 18.04 -0.90 -2.07
N LEU A 133 18.65 0.22 -1.69
CA LEU A 133 19.96 0.68 -2.17
C LEU A 133 21.10 0.41 -1.16
N ASP A 134 20.84 -0.33 -0.08
CA ASP A 134 21.81 -0.56 1.02
C ASP A 134 22.29 0.77 1.67
N MET A 135 21.38 1.73 1.83
CA MET A 135 21.65 3.07 2.39
C MET A 135 20.92 3.31 3.72
N GLU A 136 20.77 2.30 4.57
CA GLU A 136 20.01 2.38 5.82
C GLU A 136 20.57 3.40 6.83
N GLU A 137 21.85 3.71 6.74
CA GLU A 137 22.51 4.75 7.55
C GLU A 137 21.97 6.15 7.25
N GLN A 138 21.38 6.37 6.06
CA GLN A 138 20.79 7.65 5.65
C GLN A 138 19.32 7.79 6.06
N ILE A 139 18.71 6.73 6.62
CA ILE A 139 17.32 6.75 7.03
C ILE A 139 17.23 7.40 8.43
N ALA A 140 16.81 8.66 8.48
CA ALA A 140 16.45 9.34 9.73
C ALA A 140 14.93 9.30 9.95
N ALA A 141 14.51 9.15 11.21
CA ALA A 141 13.09 9.06 11.56
C ALA A 141 12.29 10.30 11.12
N ASP A 142 12.94 11.46 11.10
CA ASP A 142 12.38 12.78 10.81
C ASP A 142 12.72 13.29 9.40
N CYS A 143 13.23 12.44 8.50
CA CYS A 143 13.50 12.81 7.11
C CYS A 143 12.31 13.57 6.47
N ASN A 144 12.58 14.65 5.74
CA ASN A 144 11.52 15.45 5.14
C ASN A 144 10.85 14.70 3.97
N VAL A 145 9.58 14.35 4.13
CA VAL A 145 8.75 13.72 3.08
C VAL A 145 7.55 14.60 2.68
N ARG A 146 7.65 15.91 2.90
CA ARG A 146 6.64 16.88 2.49
C ARG A 146 6.49 16.86 0.97
N THR A 147 5.26 17.07 0.53
CA THR A 147 4.95 17.22 -0.90
C THR A 147 5.55 18.52 -1.43
N VAL A 148 6.04 18.49 -2.66
CA VAL A 148 6.46 19.71 -3.36
C VAL A 148 5.19 20.40 -3.88
N GLY A 149 4.87 21.56 -3.31
CA GLY A 149 3.66 22.31 -3.66
C GLY A 149 2.37 21.69 -3.12
N VAL A 150 1.24 22.08 -3.71
CA VAL A 150 -0.10 21.63 -3.30
C VAL A 150 -0.35 20.21 -3.83
N TYR A 151 -0.59 19.27 -2.92
CA TYR A 151 -0.93 17.89 -3.26
C TYR A 151 -2.41 17.61 -3.03
N ASN A 152 -3.20 17.72 -4.10
CA ASN A 152 -4.65 17.48 -4.08
C ASN A 152 -5.05 16.50 -5.21
N PRO A 153 -4.73 15.19 -5.05
CA PRO A 153 -5.02 14.20 -6.07
C PRO A 153 -6.53 13.96 -6.22
N LEU A 154 -6.95 13.69 -7.45
CA LEU A 154 -8.33 13.32 -7.75
C LEU A 154 -8.70 11.99 -7.08
N ALA A 155 -10.00 11.75 -6.93
CA ALA A 155 -10.47 10.42 -6.57
C ALA A 155 -10.07 9.41 -7.67
N SER A 156 -9.87 8.15 -7.28
CA SER A 156 -9.60 7.07 -8.22
C SER A 156 -10.67 7.00 -9.31
N GLY A 157 -10.24 6.79 -10.55
CA GLY A 157 -11.10 6.82 -11.74
C GLY A 157 -10.77 7.96 -12.68
N PHE A 158 -11.56 8.12 -13.74
CA PHE A 158 -11.39 9.19 -14.71
C PHE A 158 -12.05 10.47 -14.22
N ASN A 159 -11.47 11.62 -14.57
CA ASN A 159 -12.10 12.92 -14.36
C ASN A 159 -13.18 13.17 -15.42
N TYR A 160 -14.24 12.36 -15.40
CA TYR A 160 -15.34 12.41 -16.37
C TYR A 160 -15.95 13.81 -16.48
N SER A 161 -16.07 14.52 -15.35
CA SER A 161 -16.56 15.90 -15.32
C SER A 161 -15.71 16.84 -16.18
N LYS A 162 -14.37 16.82 -16.02
CA LYS A 162 -13.45 17.62 -16.85
C LYS A 162 -13.44 17.17 -18.31
N LEU A 163 -13.63 15.89 -18.56
CA LEU A 163 -13.73 15.32 -19.91
C LEU A 163 -15.09 15.59 -20.58
N GLY A 164 -16.04 16.22 -19.87
CA GLY A 164 -17.40 16.42 -20.36
C GLY A 164 -18.21 15.13 -20.53
N VAL A 165 -17.70 14.00 -20.01
CA VAL A 165 -18.36 12.69 -20.07
C VAL A 165 -19.47 12.67 -19.03
N LYS A 166 -20.70 12.46 -19.49
CA LYS A 166 -21.89 12.31 -18.64
C LYS A 166 -22.47 10.92 -18.87
N PRO A 167 -22.86 10.18 -17.81
CA PRO A 167 -23.58 8.93 -17.97
C PRO A 167 -24.84 9.16 -18.80
N GLN A 168 -25.03 8.35 -19.84
CA GLN A 168 -26.25 8.34 -20.65
C GLN A 168 -26.93 6.98 -20.49
N LYS A 169 -28.25 6.95 -20.62
CA LYS A 169 -28.96 5.68 -20.74
C LYS A 169 -28.55 4.98 -22.05
N PRO A 170 -28.60 3.64 -22.14
CA PRO A 170 -28.27 2.91 -23.36
C PRO A 170 -28.99 3.44 -24.62
N ASP A 171 -30.23 3.92 -24.47
CA ASP A 171 -31.04 4.48 -25.56
C ASP A 171 -30.43 5.70 -26.27
N ALA A 172 -29.44 6.37 -25.67
CA ALA A 172 -28.79 7.55 -26.24
C ALA A 172 -27.72 7.22 -27.31
N TYR A 173 -27.34 5.94 -27.48
CA TYR A 173 -26.26 5.51 -28.37
C TYR A 173 -26.77 4.82 -29.66
N LYS A 174 -27.97 5.19 -30.13
CA LYS A 174 -28.55 4.68 -31.38
C LYS A 174 -27.86 5.24 -32.62
#